data_AF-A0A9E3ZB58-F1
#
_entry.id   AF-A0A9E3ZB58-F1
#
_cell.length_a   1.000
_cell.length_b   1.000
_cell.length_c   1.000
_cell.angle_alpha   90.00
_cell.angle_beta   90.00
_cell.angle_gamma   90.00
#
_symmetry.space_group_name_H-M   'P 1'
#
loop_
_entity.id
_entity.type
_entity.pdbx_description
1 polymer ?
#
loop_
_entity_poly.entity_id
_entity_poly.type
_entity_poly.pdbx_seq_one_letter_code
_entity_poly.pdbx_strand_id
1 'polypeptide(L)'
;MIKPGVAVDQPIVARVVHRSTVVDQPGILPVVKLMLNLQPGGRHFAEGMDIAFLVPGTPEDKLAEGLRLFTVEAVGKVPFEDSIDLTLYVRNHRGGPTSGIAHLLSGLREGDSVDLYGPFSYPFYPPMGSRSNMVFIGAGCGMVPFRWLAHKVHARKLDWMGKVLMLEGPRTGLEHLYLNDPVADQDQYFDQATFRAFEGLKTRYSATALDREESVAENMEAFWRLLGQGSVYVYLAGYRDVARALDESMAKYLRLPERWHDAKAKLVQDGHWLEYLYD
;
A
#
# COMPACT_ATOMS: atom_id res chain seq x y z
N MET A 1 -0.35 8.84 -5.43
CA MET A 1 -0.74 9.92 -6.37
C MET A 1 0.24 9.98 -7.52
N ILE A 2 -0.24 10.20 -8.75
CA ILE A 2 0.63 10.45 -9.91
C ILE A 2 1.33 11.79 -9.67
N LYS A 3 2.66 11.88 -9.85
CA LYS A 3 3.40 13.13 -9.62
C LYS A 3 2.79 14.26 -10.47
N PRO A 4 2.67 15.50 -9.94
CA PRO A 4 2.22 16.65 -10.73
C PRO A 4 3.04 16.77 -12.03
N GLY A 5 2.36 16.87 -13.17
CA GLY A 5 3.00 17.02 -14.48
C GLY A 5 3.30 15.72 -15.25
N VAL A 6 2.93 14.54 -14.73
CA VAL A 6 2.93 13.32 -15.54
C VAL A 6 1.76 13.38 -16.52
N ALA A 7 2.05 13.29 -17.82
CA ALA A 7 1.02 13.17 -18.85
C ALA A 7 0.22 11.90 -18.59
N VAL A 8 -1.09 12.04 -18.43
CA VAL A 8 -1.99 10.90 -18.31
C VAL A 8 -2.41 10.46 -19.70
N ASP A 9 -2.02 9.26 -20.10
CA ASP A 9 -2.45 8.67 -21.36
C ASP A 9 -3.96 8.45 -21.40
N GLN A 10 -4.51 8.30 -22.61
CA GLN A 10 -5.90 7.90 -22.79
C GLN A 10 -6.21 6.59 -22.06
N PRO A 11 -7.44 6.44 -21.51
CA PRO A 11 -7.82 5.21 -20.83
C PRO A 11 -7.84 4.03 -21.79
N ILE A 12 -7.58 2.83 -21.26
CA ILE A 12 -7.83 1.56 -21.91
C ILE A 12 -9.12 0.99 -21.32
N VAL A 13 -10.05 0.60 -22.17
CA VAL A 13 -11.26 -0.12 -21.73
C VAL A 13 -10.86 -1.53 -21.33
N ALA A 14 -11.10 -1.88 -20.08
CA ALA A 14 -10.85 -3.22 -19.54
C ALA A 14 -12.19 -3.89 -19.20
N ARG A 15 -12.30 -5.18 -19.52
CA ARG A 15 -13.50 -5.99 -19.27
C ARG A 15 -13.28 -6.90 -18.07
N VAL A 16 -14.24 -6.97 -17.17
CA VAL A 16 -14.20 -7.90 -16.04
C VAL A 16 -14.42 -9.32 -16.55
N VAL A 17 -13.41 -10.17 -16.42
CA VAL A 17 -13.47 -11.59 -16.84
C VAL A 17 -13.63 -12.55 -15.68
N HIS A 18 -13.30 -12.12 -14.46
CA HIS A 18 -13.57 -12.90 -13.25
C HIS A 18 -13.78 -11.96 -12.06
N ARG A 19 -14.72 -12.34 -11.19
CA ARG A 19 -14.91 -11.68 -9.89
C ARG A 19 -15.17 -12.70 -8.80
N SER A 20 -14.46 -12.59 -7.69
CA SER A 20 -14.73 -13.39 -6.49
C SER A 20 -14.50 -12.59 -5.21
N THR A 21 -15.36 -12.79 -4.22
CA THR A 21 -15.10 -12.32 -2.85
C THR A 21 -14.10 -13.26 -2.18
N VAL A 22 -13.02 -12.71 -1.65
CA VAL A 22 -11.91 -13.48 -1.07
C VAL A 22 -12.00 -13.54 0.45
N VAL A 23 -12.51 -12.47 1.05
CA VAL A 23 -12.82 -12.38 2.48
C VAL A 23 -14.28 -11.95 2.60
N ASP A 24 -15.11 -12.82 3.18
CA ASP A 24 -16.54 -12.58 3.43
C ASP A 24 -16.90 -13.06 4.83
N GLN A 25 -16.56 -12.24 5.84
CA GLN A 25 -16.84 -12.53 7.23
C GLN A 25 -17.62 -11.38 7.89
N PRO A 26 -18.58 -11.69 8.77
CA PRO A 26 -19.30 -10.67 9.53
C PRO A 26 -18.34 -9.75 10.29
N GLY A 27 -18.40 -8.44 10.01
CA GLY A 27 -17.57 -7.43 10.68
C GLY A 27 -16.27 -7.07 9.94
N ILE A 28 -15.86 -7.87 8.94
CA ILE A 28 -14.70 -7.58 8.09
C ILE A 28 -15.16 -6.92 6.80
N LEU A 29 -14.34 -6.02 6.26
CA LEU A 29 -14.62 -5.39 4.97
C LEU A 29 -14.40 -6.40 3.84
N PRO A 30 -15.37 -6.57 2.92
CA PRO A 30 -15.21 -7.54 1.86
C PRO A 30 -14.08 -7.11 0.94
N VAL A 31 -13.26 -8.11 0.63
CA VAL A 31 -12.18 -8.00 -0.32
C VAL A 31 -12.60 -8.71 -1.60
N VAL A 32 -12.58 -7.98 -2.71
CA VAL A 32 -12.94 -8.50 -4.03
C VAL A 32 -11.67 -8.69 -4.85
N LYS A 33 -11.50 -9.88 -5.40
CA LYS A 33 -10.56 -10.14 -6.49
C LYS A 33 -11.26 -9.83 -7.80
N LEU A 34 -10.66 -8.97 -8.60
CA LEU A 34 -11.07 -8.67 -9.97
C LEU A 34 -9.99 -9.15 -10.93
N MET A 35 -10.40 -9.79 -12.02
CA MET A 35 -9.56 -9.99 -13.19
C MET A 35 -10.11 -9.16 -14.34
N LEU A 36 -9.27 -8.32 -14.91
CA LEU A 36 -9.62 -7.39 -15.98
C LEU A 36 -8.84 -7.78 -17.25
N ASN A 37 -9.56 -8.14 -18.30
CA ASN A 37 -8.99 -8.36 -19.61
C ASN A 37 -8.89 -7.04 -20.38
N LEU A 38 -7.74 -6.76 -20.98
CA LEU A 38 -7.56 -5.57 -21.80
C LEU A 38 -6.56 -5.80 -22.94
N GLN A 39 -6.66 -4.94 -23.96
CA GLN A 39 -5.66 -4.83 -25.02
C GLN A 39 -4.58 -3.81 -24.58
N PRO A 40 -3.31 -4.22 -24.40
CA PRO A 40 -2.29 -3.36 -23.82
C PRO A 40 -1.88 -2.19 -24.73
N GLY A 41 -2.15 -2.26 -26.04
CA GLY A 41 -1.91 -1.15 -26.97
C GLY A 41 -0.46 -0.68 -27.02
N GLY A 42 0.49 -1.61 -26.86
CA GLY A 42 1.93 -1.30 -26.79
C GLY A 42 2.45 -0.90 -25.40
N ARG A 43 1.58 -0.73 -24.39
CA ARG A 43 1.98 -0.48 -23.00
C ARG A 43 2.43 -1.78 -22.33
N HIS A 44 3.47 -1.70 -21.52
CA HIS A 44 3.97 -2.85 -20.77
C HIS A 44 3.41 -2.86 -19.35
N PHE A 45 2.62 -3.89 -19.02
CA PHE A 45 2.14 -4.15 -17.67
C PHE A 45 2.97 -5.25 -17.03
N ALA A 46 3.27 -5.07 -15.75
CA ALA A 46 3.98 -6.05 -14.95
C ALA A 46 3.44 -6.10 -13.52
N GLU A 47 3.73 -7.20 -12.84
CA GLU A 47 3.39 -7.39 -11.44
C GLU A 47 4.00 -6.30 -10.56
N GLY A 48 3.16 -5.77 -9.69
CA GLY A 48 3.38 -4.61 -8.85
C GLY A 48 3.87 -3.37 -9.57
N MET A 49 3.34 -3.12 -10.77
CA MET A 49 3.07 -1.77 -11.26
C MET A 49 1.71 -1.31 -10.75
N ASP A 50 1.46 -0.01 -10.76
CA ASP A 50 0.14 0.53 -10.44
C ASP A 50 -0.65 0.83 -11.72
N ILE A 51 -1.97 0.74 -11.61
CA ILE A 51 -2.94 1.25 -12.58
C ILE A 51 -3.88 2.20 -11.86
N ALA A 52 -4.61 3.05 -12.57
CA ALA A 52 -5.56 3.95 -11.93
C ALA A 52 -6.95 3.87 -12.53
N PHE A 53 -7.93 4.17 -11.69
CA PHE A 53 -9.31 4.38 -12.09
C PHE A 53 -9.75 5.79 -11.69
N LEU A 54 -10.56 6.41 -12.53
CA LEU A 54 -11.04 7.76 -12.32
C LEU A 54 -12.26 7.75 -11.39
N VAL A 55 -12.24 8.60 -10.35
CA VAL A 55 -13.42 8.81 -9.50
C VAL A 55 -14.58 9.34 -10.37
N PRO A 56 -15.77 8.74 -10.31
CA PRO A 56 -16.92 9.21 -11.10
C PRO A 56 -17.25 10.68 -10.83
N GLY A 57 -17.55 11.43 -11.89
CA GLY A 57 -17.85 12.86 -11.80
C GLY A 57 -16.62 13.76 -11.66
N THR A 58 -15.40 13.23 -11.79
CA THR A 58 -14.19 14.07 -11.89
C THR A 58 -14.23 14.91 -13.17
N PRO A 59 -14.07 16.25 -13.08
CA PRO A 59 -13.93 17.12 -14.25
C PRO A 59 -12.70 16.76 -15.11
N GLU A 60 -12.79 16.94 -16.43
CA GLU A 60 -11.70 16.61 -17.36
C GLU A 60 -10.39 17.37 -17.06
N ASP A 61 -10.48 18.63 -16.61
CA ASP A 61 -9.33 19.45 -16.21
C ASP A 61 -8.68 19.01 -14.89
N LYS A 62 -9.34 18.10 -14.15
CA LYS A 62 -8.87 17.55 -12.87
C LYS A 62 -8.60 16.05 -12.92
N LEU A 63 -8.39 15.51 -14.12
CA LEU A 63 -8.24 14.07 -14.32
C LEU A 63 -7.18 13.45 -13.41
N ALA A 64 -6.00 14.06 -13.31
CA ALA A 64 -4.91 13.56 -12.45
C ALA A 64 -5.29 13.53 -10.94
N GLU A 65 -6.10 14.48 -10.47
CA GLU A 65 -6.56 14.55 -9.07
C GLU A 65 -7.63 13.50 -8.76
N GLY A 66 -8.46 13.14 -9.75
CA GLY A 66 -9.50 12.13 -9.61
C GLY A 66 -9.00 10.70 -9.77
N LEU A 67 -7.77 10.47 -10.23
CA LEU A 67 -7.23 9.13 -10.36
C LEU A 67 -6.92 8.52 -8.99
N ARG A 68 -7.28 7.25 -8.82
CA ARG A 68 -6.95 6.44 -7.65
C ARG A 68 -6.23 5.18 -8.11
N LEU A 69 -5.06 4.97 -7.52
CA LEU A 69 -4.11 3.95 -7.94
C LEU A 69 -4.36 2.62 -7.21
N PHE A 70 -4.21 1.53 -7.94
CA PHE A 70 -4.33 0.15 -7.48
C PHE A 70 -3.14 -0.65 -8.03
N THR A 71 -2.54 -1.47 -7.19
CA THR A 71 -1.39 -2.29 -7.58
C THR A 71 -1.86 -3.53 -8.34
N VAL A 72 -1.18 -3.82 -9.45
CA VAL A 72 -1.37 -5.01 -10.27
C VAL A 72 -0.74 -6.20 -9.56
N GLU A 73 -1.54 -7.20 -9.23
CA GLU A 73 -1.06 -8.34 -8.45
C GLU A 73 -0.55 -9.49 -9.32
N ALA A 74 -1.14 -9.66 -10.50
CA ALA A 74 -0.68 -10.63 -11.49
C ALA A 74 -0.98 -10.15 -12.90
N VAL A 75 -0.14 -10.55 -13.86
CA VAL A 75 -0.37 -10.33 -15.30
C VAL A 75 -0.40 -11.69 -16.00
N GLY A 76 -1.59 -12.11 -16.43
CA GLY A 76 -1.80 -13.32 -17.23
C GLY A 76 -1.77 -13.01 -18.72
N LYS A 77 -1.08 -13.84 -19.50
CA LYS A 77 -1.22 -13.82 -20.97
C LYS A 77 -2.43 -14.64 -21.36
N VAL A 78 -3.27 -14.11 -22.26
CA VAL A 78 -4.37 -14.87 -22.83
C VAL A 78 -3.83 -15.69 -24.01
N PRO A 79 -4.01 -17.03 -24.02
CA PRO A 79 -3.53 -17.85 -25.12
C PRO A 79 -4.16 -17.42 -26.46
N PHE A 80 -3.32 -17.28 -27.48
CA PHE A 80 -3.73 -16.97 -28.87
C PHE A 80 -4.37 -15.59 -29.07
N GLU A 81 -4.28 -14.70 -28.09
CA GLU A 81 -4.74 -13.31 -28.18
C GLU A 81 -3.64 -12.33 -27.78
N ASP A 82 -3.72 -11.10 -28.27
CA ASP A 82 -2.84 -9.99 -27.85
C ASP A 82 -3.32 -9.33 -26.53
N SER A 83 -4.39 -9.86 -25.93
CA SER A 83 -4.95 -9.39 -24.67
C SER A 83 -4.20 -9.93 -23.45
N ILE A 84 -4.31 -9.22 -22.34
CA ILE A 84 -3.77 -9.62 -21.05
C ILE A 84 -4.85 -9.56 -19.97
N ASP A 85 -4.72 -10.42 -18.96
CA ASP A 85 -5.56 -10.41 -17.77
C ASP A 85 -4.78 -9.81 -16.60
N LEU A 86 -5.23 -8.67 -16.11
CA LEU A 86 -4.71 -8.05 -14.89
C LEU A 86 -5.51 -8.53 -13.68
N THR A 87 -4.83 -9.04 -12.66
CA THR A 87 -5.46 -9.35 -11.37
C THR A 87 -5.25 -8.21 -10.39
N LEU A 88 -6.33 -7.81 -9.72
CA LEU A 88 -6.34 -6.75 -8.71
C LEU A 88 -7.12 -7.22 -7.50
N TYR A 89 -6.76 -6.70 -6.33
CA TYR A 89 -7.56 -6.83 -5.13
C TYR A 89 -8.10 -5.47 -4.72
N VAL A 90 -9.41 -5.41 -4.49
CA VAL A 90 -10.13 -4.20 -4.09
C VAL A 90 -10.75 -4.45 -2.73
N ARG A 91 -10.35 -3.66 -1.74
CA ARG A 91 -10.99 -3.63 -0.42
C ARG A 91 -12.04 -2.53 -0.42
N ASN A 92 -13.29 -2.90 -0.13
CA ASN A 92 -14.36 -1.92 0.03
C ASN A 92 -14.20 -1.20 1.38
N HIS A 93 -14.64 0.05 1.49
CA HIS A 93 -14.59 0.81 2.74
C HIS A 93 -16.01 0.97 3.32
N ARG A 94 -16.23 0.64 4.60
CA ARG A 94 -17.48 0.97 5.30
C ARG A 94 -17.46 2.45 5.66
N GLY A 95 -18.52 3.18 5.31
CA GLY A 95 -18.71 4.56 5.75
C GLY A 95 -17.99 5.64 4.93
N GLY A 96 -17.29 5.26 3.84
CA GLY A 96 -16.97 6.22 2.79
C GLY A 96 -18.24 6.63 2.04
N PRO A 97 -18.21 7.72 1.23
CA PRO A 97 -19.29 7.96 0.29
C PRO A 97 -19.54 6.66 -0.47
N THR A 98 -20.80 6.22 -0.55
CA THR A 98 -21.23 5.10 -1.41
C THR A 98 -20.94 5.34 -2.89
N SER A 99 -20.26 6.45 -3.22
CA SER A 99 -19.78 6.89 -4.53
C SER A 99 -18.25 6.81 -4.72
N GLY A 100 -17.48 6.24 -3.79
CA GLY A 100 -16.03 6.09 -3.96
C GLY A 100 -15.64 5.05 -5.02
N ILE A 101 -14.48 5.22 -5.67
CA ILE A 101 -14.04 4.31 -6.75
C ILE A 101 -13.86 2.85 -6.30
N ALA A 102 -13.38 2.62 -5.07
CA ALA A 102 -13.27 1.27 -4.53
C ALA A 102 -14.65 0.60 -4.37
N HIS A 103 -15.70 1.39 -4.06
CA HIS A 103 -17.07 0.90 -3.99
C HIS A 103 -17.58 0.52 -5.38
N LEU A 104 -17.37 1.39 -6.37
CA LEU A 104 -17.72 1.14 -7.78
C LEU A 104 -17.05 -0.15 -8.27
N LEU A 105 -15.72 -0.27 -8.10
CA LEU A 105 -14.97 -1.45 -8.52
C LEU A 105 -15.45 -2.72 -7.82
N SER A 106 -15.76 -2.65 -6.53
CA SER A 106 -16.32 -3.77 -5.77
C SER A 106 -17.69 -4.23 -6.27
N GLY A 107 -18.45 -3.31 -6.89
CA GLY A 107 -19.79 -3.56 -7.45
C GLY A 107 -19.81 -4.08 -8.89
N LEU A 108 -18.68 -4.02 -9.61
CA LEU A 108 -18.57 -4.56 -10.97
C LEU A 108 -18.90 -6.05 -11.00
N ARG A 109 -19.39 -6.54 -12.14
CA ARG A 109 -19.73 -7.94 -12.41
C ARG A 109 -18.99 -8.44 -13.64
N GLU A 110 -18.90 -9.76 -13.78
CA GLU A 110 -18.35 -10.35 -15.00
C GLU A 110 -19.11 -9.86 -16.24
N GLY A 111 -18.36 -9.46 -17.26
CA GLY A 111 -18.89 -8.83 -18.46
C GLY A 111 -18.90 -7.31 -18.43
N ASP A 112 -18.87 -6.67 -17.26
CA ASP A 112 -18.82 -5.20 -17.16
C ASP A 112 -17.50 -4.65 -17.72
N SER A 113 -17.53 -3.38 -18.15
CA SER A 113 -16.36 -2.67 -18.65
C SER A 113 -16.04 -1.46 -17.77
N VAL A 114 -14.76 -1.14 -17.64
CA VAL A 114 -14.26 -0.02 -16.85
C VAL A 114 -13.04 0.60 -17.53
N ASP A 115 -12.95 1.93 -17.45
CA ASP A 115 -11.79 2.68 -17.96
C ASP A 115 -10.62 2.59 -16.99
N LEU A 116 -9.47 2.16 -17.52
CA LEU A 116 -8.22 1.98 -16.79
C LEU A 116 -7.15 2.93 -17.33
N TYR A 117 -6.42 3.58 -16.44
CA TYR A 117 -5.30 4.48 -16.75
C TYR A 117 -3.97 3.87 -16.32
N GLY A 118 -2.90 4.25 -17.02
CA GLY A 118 -1.53 3.78 -16.77
C GLY A 118 -1.01 2.81 -17.83
N PRO A 119 0.00 1.98 -17.49
CA PRO A 119 0.46 1.70 -16.12
C PRO A 119 1.38 2.79 -15.55
N PHE A 120 1.50 2.81 -14.22
CA PHE A 120 2.33 3.71 -13.43
C PHE A 120 3.38 2.90 -12.64
N SER A 121 4.51 3.53 -12.33
CA SER A 121 5.52 2.89 -11.48
C SER A 121 5.04 2.81 -10.04
N TYR A 122 5.16 1.63 -9.45
CA TYR A 122 4.92 1.43 -8.02
C TYR A 122 5.91 2.26 -7.18
N PRO A 123 5.43 2.96 -6.14
CA PRO A 123 6.18 4.01 -5.44
C PRO A 123 7.30 3.46 -4.55
N PHE A 124 7.24 2.19 -4.14
CA PHE A 124 8.15 1.65 -3.13
C PHE A 124 9.22 0.75 -3.72
N TYR A 125 10.42 0.86 -3.17
CA TYR A 125 11.55 0.00 -3.49
C TYR A 125 12.22 -0.45 -2.19
N PRO A 126 12.60 -1.74 -2.07
CA PRO A 126 13.29 -2.22 -0.88
C PRO A 126 14.76 -1.77 -0.86
N PRO A 127 15.39 -1.70 0.32
CA PRO A 127 16.81 -1.41 0.45
C PRO A 127 17.65 -2.42 -0.33
N MET A 128 18.80 -2.03 -0.87
CA MET A 128 19.62 -2.95 -1.68
C MET A 128 20.23 -4.09 -0.87
N GLY A 129 20.59 -3.85 0.39
CA GLY A 129 21.20 -4.83 1.29
C GLY A 129 20.29 -5.25 2.44
N SER A 130 20.70 -6.29 3.17
CA SER A 130 19.95 -6.90 4.27
C SER A 130 20.08 -6.21 5.63
N ARG A 131 20.94 -5.20 5.76
CA ARG A 131 21.28 -4.58 7.06
C ARG A 131 20.48 -3.32 7.38
N SER A 132 19.72 -2.80 6.42
CA SER A 132 18.90 -1.60 6.67
C SER A 132 17.67 -1.97 7.47
N ASN A 133 17.26 -1.11 8.39
CA ASN A 133 15.98 -1.24 9.08
C ASN A 133 14.84 -0.82 8.15
N MET A 134 13.64 -1.38 8.36
CA MET A 134 12.43 -1.01 7.62
C MET A 134 11.30 -0.67 8.60
N VAL A 135 10.60 0.43 8.32
CA VAL A 135 9.37 0.82 9.02
C VAL A 135 8.25 0.87 7.99
N PHE A 136 7.19 0.10 8.22
CA PHE A 136 5.96 0.15 7.46
C PHE A 136 4.90 0.84 8.32
N ILE A 137 4.25 1.88 7.78
CA ILE A 137 3.21 2.63 8.49
C ILE A 137 1.97 2.68 7.61
N GLY A 138 0.92 1.95 8.02
CA GLY A 138 -0.33 1.85 7.29
C GLY A 138 -1.49 2.59 7.98
N ALA A 139 -2.21 3.44 7.25
CA ALA A 139 -3.46 4.02 7.75
C ALA A 139 -4.69 3.46 7.03
N GLY A 140 -5.62 2.85 7.78
CA GLY A 140 -6.85 2.24 7.22
C GLY A 140 -6.54 1.00 6.37
N CYS A 141 -6.58 1.12 5.05
CA CYS A 141 -6.12 0.07 4.12
C CYS A 141 -4.61 0.22 3.80
N GLY A 142 -3.86 0.95 4.62
CA GLY A 142 -2.50 1.37 4.32
C GLY A 142 -1.44 0.28 4.32
N MET A 143 -1.72 -0.93 4.83
CA MET A 143 -0.77 -2.05 4.69
C MET A 143 -0.82 -2.71 3.31
N VAL A 144 -1.93 -2.55 2.59
CA VAL A 144 -2.16 -3.16 1.27
C VAL A 144 -1.09 -2.75 0.25
N PRO A 145 -0.69 -1.46 0.14
CA PRO A 145 0.36 -1.08 -0.79
C PRO A 145 1.72 -1.71 -0.47
N PHE A 146 1.98 -2.17 0.76
CA PHE A 146 3.27 -2.78 1.12
C PHE A 146 3.41 -4.25 0.73
N ARG A 147 2.32 -4.90 0.31
CA ARG A 147 2.32 -6.31 -0.07
C ARG A 147 3.38 -6.64 -1.11
N TRP A 148 3.45 -5.85 -2.18
CA TRP A 148 4.44 -6.05 -3.24
C TRP A 148 5.87 -5.81 -2.76
N LEU A 149 6.08 -4.83 -1.88
CA LEU A 149 7.37 -4.60 -1.23
C LEU A 149 7.78 -5.82 -0.38
N ALA A 150 6.86 -6.37 0.41
CA ALA A 150 7.11 -7.58 1.19
C ALA A 150 7.46 -8.78 0.30
N HIS A 151 6.72 -8.99 -0.80
CA HIS A 151 7.03 -10.01 -1.81
C HIS A 151 8.43 -9.81 -2.41
N LYS A 152 8.78 -8.59 -2.81
CA LYS A 152 10.13 -8.28 -3.33
C LYS A 152 11.23 -8.60 -2.33
N VAL A 153 11.05 -8.26 -1.05
CA VAL A 153 12.05 -8.58 -0.01
C VAL A 153 12.11 -10.09 0.21
N HIS A 154 10.96 -10.75 0.32
CA HIS A 154 10.88 -12.20 0.53
C HIS A 154 11.52 -13.00 -0.62
N ALA A 155 11.23 -12.61 -1.87
CA ALA A 155 11.73 -13.26 -3.08
C ALA A 155 13.26 -13.19 -3.22
N ARG A 156 13.91 -12.17 -2.64
CA ARG A 156 15.38 -12.05 -2.66
C ARG A 156 16.08 -13.13 -1.84
N LYS A 157 15.36 -13.84 -0.94
CA LYS A 157 15.91 -14.90 -0.08
C LYS A 157 17.20 -14.49 0.66
N LEU A 158 17.34 -13.19 0.98
CA LEU A 158 18.45 -12.68 1.77
C LEU A 158 18.25 -13.08 3.23
N ASP A 159 19.35 -13.35 3.92
CA ASP A 159 19.35 -13.37 5.37
C ASP A 159 19.31 -11.91 5.87
N TRP A 160 18.13 -11.49 6.29
CA TRP A 160 17.86 -10.09 6.59
C TRP A 160 18.08 -9.78 8.05
N MET A 161 19.01 -8.85 8.27
CA MET A 161 19.64 -8.55 9.56
C MET A 161 19.12 -7.24 10.16
N GLY A 162 18.56 -6.36 9.33
CA GLY A 162 17.93 -5.14 9.79
C GLY A 162 16.59 -5.44 10.47
N LYS A 163 16.21 -4.59 11.42
CA LYS A 163 14.95 -4.71 12.14
C LYS A 163 13.80 -4.25 11.27
N VAL A 164 12.65 -4.89 11.44
CA VAL A 164 11.40 -4.50 10.78
C VAL A 164 10.38 -4.11 11.84
N LEU A 165 9.81 -2.91 11.69
CA LEU A 165 8.70 -2.40 12.50
C LEU A 165 7.51 -2.17 11.57
N MET A 166 6.35 -2.69 11.93
CA MET A 166 5.11 -2.50 11.18
C MET A 166 4.08 -1.89 12.13
N LEU A 167 3.56 -0.73 11.75
CA LEU A 167 2.63 0.06 12.53
C LEU A 167 1.39 0.34 11.69
N GLU A 168 0.26 0.41 12.36
CA GLU A 168 -0.97 0.84 11.75
C GLU A 168 -1.86 1.66 12.68
N GLY A 169 -2.78 2.40 12.08
CA GLY A 169 -3.85 3.01 12.83
C GLY A 169 -4.58 4.14 12.12
N PRO A 170 -5.81 4.45 12.57
CA PRO A 170 -6.70 5.34 11.83
C PRO A 170 -6.44 6.83 12.05
N ARG A 171 -5.66 7.23 13.08
CA ARG A 171 -5.44 8.66 13.38
C ARG A 171 -4.04 9.11 13.01
N THR A 172 -3.02 8.36 13.40
CA THR A 172 -1.61 8.71 13.17
C THR A 172 -0.83 7.61 12.46
N GLY A 173 -1.41 6.41 12.33
CA GLY A 173 -0.71 5.24 11.82
C GLY A 173 0.21 4.59 12.85
N LEU A 174 0.30 5.13 14.07
CA LEU A 174 1.17 4.66 15.15
C LEU A 174 0.37 4.07 16.33
N GLU A 175 -0.93 3.85 16.15
CA GLU A 175 -1.80 3.41 17.24
C GLU A 175 -1.55 1.95 17.64
N HIS A 176 -1.26 1.10 16.65
CA HIS A 176 -1.15 -0.34 16.83
C HIS A 176 0.08 -0.89 16.11
N LEU A 177 0.63 -1.96 16.66
CA LEU A 177 1.53 -2.81 15.91
C LEU A 177 0.75 -3.67 14.93
N TYR A 178 1.20 -3.68 13.68
CA TYR A 178 0.69 -4.64 12.71
C TYR A 178 1.40 -5.98 12.92
N LEU A 179 0.67 -6.95 13.45
CA LEU A 179 1.20 -8.26 13.78
C LEU A 179 1.06 -9.27 12.64
N ASN A 180 0.44 -8.91 11.52
CA ASN A 180 0.12 -9.84 10.43
C ASN A 180 -0.57 -11.11 11.00
N ASP A 181 -1.55 -10.90 11.87
CA ASP A 181 -2.28 -11.97 12.53
C ASP A 181 -3.24 -12.64 11.53
N PRO A 182 -3.23 -13.98 11.41
CA PRO A 182 -4.02 -14.67 10.41
C PRO A 182 -5.53 -14.57 10.63
N VAL A 183 -6.01 -14.05 11.76
CA VAL A 183 -7.42 -13.80 12.05
C VAL A 183 -7.72 -12.31 12.00
N ALA A 184 -6.95 -11.48 12.70
CA ALA A 184 -7.22 -10.05 12.79
C ALA A 184 -6.91 -9.29 11.49
N ASP A 185 -5.91 -9.73 10.72
CA ASP A 185 -5.41 -9.01 9.53
C ASP A 185 -5.84 -9.63 8.20
N GLN A 186 -6.86 -10.51 8.20
CA GLN A 186 -7.30 -11.27 7.01
C GLN A 186 -7.62 -10.40 5.80
N ASP A 187 -8.15 -9.20 6.01
CA ASP A 187 -8.48 -8.27 4.92
C ASP A 187 -7.28 -7.43 4.44
N GLN A 188 -6.10 -7.63 5.02
CA GLN A 188 -4.90 -6.86 4.71
C GLN A 188 -3.91 -7.62 3.81
N TYR A 189 -3.85 -8.96 3.87
CA TYR A 189 -2.92 -9.75 3.08
C TYR A 189 -3.56 -10.50 1.90
N PHE A 190 -4.89 -10.60 1.81
CA PHE A 190 -5.67 -11.04 0.62
C PHE A 190 -5.44 -12.49 0.11
N ASP A 191 -4.24 -13.06 0.26
CA ASP A 191 -3.86 -14.40 -0.12
C ASP A 191 -2.76 -14.95 0.80
N GLN A 192 -2.52 -16.27 0.72
CA GLN A 192 -1.55 -16.94 1.58
C GLN A 192 -0.09 -16.57 1.25
N ALA A 193 0.20 -16.18 0.01
CA ALA A 193 1.56 -15.84 -0.40
C ALA A 193 2.00 -14.52 0.25
N THR A 194 1.11 -13.54 0.28
CA THR A 194 1.30 -12.25 0.93
C THR A 194 1.44 -12.41 2.44
N PHE A 195 0.59 -13.25 3.06
CA PHE A 195 0.72 -13.58 4.48
C PHE A 195 2.13 -14.12 4.79
N ARG A 196 2.63 -15.07 4.00
CA ARG A 196 3.99 -15.62 4.15
C ARG A 196 5.08 -14.58 3.92
N ALA A 197 4.88 -13.65 2.99
CA ALA A 197 5.83 -12.57 2.74
C ALA A 197 6.00 -11.66 3.96
N PHE A 198 4.88 -11.23 4.59
CA PHE A 198 4.92 -10.45 5.83
C PHE A 198 5.42 -11.26 7.03
N GLU A 199 4.99 -12.52 7.21
CA GLU A 199 5.53 -13.41 8.25
C GLU A 199 7.05 -13.55 8.14
N GLY A 200 7.56 -13.69 6.91
CA GLY A 200 8.99 -13.75 6.64
C GLY A 200 9.76 -12.46 6.98
N LEU A 201 9.09 -11.34 7.22
CA LEU A 201 9.71 -10.10 7.72
C LEU A 201 9.70 -10.03 9.25
N LYS A 202 8.67 -10.60 9.92
CA LYS A 202 8.56 -10.62 11.39
C LYS A 202 9.66 -11.40 12.07
N THR A 203 10.12 -12.50 11.47
CA THR A 203 11.16 -13.38 12.03
C THR A 203 12.54 -12.72 12.13
N ARG A 204 12.72 -11.51 11.61
CA ARG A 204 14.02 -10.87 11.40
C ARG A 204 14.44 -9.93 12.53
N TYR A 205 14.27 -10.42 13.77
CA TYR A 205 14.51 -9.69 15.02
C TYR A 205 13.60 -8.46 15.21
N SER A 206 12.33 -8.75 15.48
CA SER A 206 11.32 -7.90 16.13
C SER A 206 11.67 -7.53 17.59
N ALA A 207 12.93 -7.18 17.86
CA ALA A 207 13.52 -7.18 19.19
C ALA A 207 13.02 -6.07 20.15
N THR A 208 11.86 -5.45 19.92
CA THR A 208 11.27 -4.51 20.89
C THR A 208 9.77 -4.27 20.72
N ALA A 209 9.08 -5.00 19.84
CA ALA A 209 7.66 -4.79 19.56
C ALA A 209 6.81 -6.06 19.82
N LEU A 210 7.39 -7.15 20.32
CA LEU A 210 6.65 -8.40 20.53
C LEU A 210 6.16 -8.59 21.96
N ASP A 211 6.45 -7.66 22.88
CA ASP A 211 6.15 -7.84 24.29
C ASP A 211 5.27 -6.70 24.84
N ARG A 212 3.96 -6.94 24.76
CA ARG A 212 2.88 -6.48 25.66
C ARG A 212 2.34 -5.05 25.50
N GLU A 213 1.00 -4.98 25.45
CA GLU A 213 0.13 -3.81 25.66
C GLU A 213 0.74 -2.45 25.31
N GLU A 214 1.02 -2.25 24.02
CA GLU A 214 1.73 -1.06 23.58
C GLU A 214 0.79 0.15 23.46
N SER A 215 1.05 1.14 24.30
CA SER A 215 0.50 2.47 24.16
C SER A 215 1.06 3.14 22.90
N VAL A 216 0.31 4.10 22.35
CA VAL A 216 0.78 4.92 21.22
C VAL A 216 2.14 5.56 21.49
N ALA A 217 2.45 5.87 22.76
CA ALA A 217 3.73 6.44 23.17
C ALA A 217 4.90 5.46 23.01
N GLU A 218 4.71 4.18 23.29
CA GLU A 218 5.73 3.13 23.11
C GLU A 218 5.99 2.87 21.62
N ASN A 219 4.93 2.88 20.79
CA ASN A 219 5.07 2.81 19.33
C ASN A 219 5.89 3.99 18.78
N MET A 220 5.60 5.21 19.25
CA MET A 220 6.37 6.40 18.90
C MET A 220 7.83 6.30 19.35
N GLU A 221 8.09 5.77 20.55
CA GLU A 221 9.45 5.56 21.05
C GLU A 221 10.21 4.54 20.20
N ALA A 222 9.58 3.40 19.91
CA ALA A 222 10.16 2.34 19.09
C ALA A 222 10.49 2.84 17.69
N PHE A 223 9.58 3.58 17.08
CA PHE A 223 9.78 4.23 15.79
C PHE A 223 10.95 5.21 15.84
N TRP A 224 10.93 6.15 16.78
CA TRP A 224 11.99 7.16 16.93
C TRP A 224 13.37 6.54 17.17
N ARG A 225 13.45 5.53 18.05
CA ARG A 225 14.70 4.82 18.33
C ARG A 225 15.22 4.11 17.09
N LEU A 226 14.35 3.57 16.24
CA LEU A 226 14.77 2.93 15.00
C LEU A 226 15.30 3.95 13.99
N LEU A 227 14.76 5.17 13.97
CA LEU A 227 15.30 6.25 13.14
C LEU A 227 16.73 6.63 13.50
N GLY A 228 17.11 6.47 14.78
CA GLY A 228 18.48 6.68 15.25
C GLY A 228 19.44 5.51 15.02
N GLN A 229 18.99 4.38 14.45
CA GLN A 229 19.79 3.16 14.30
C GLN A 229 20.16 2.92 12.82
N GLY A 230 21.40 3.24 12.45
CA GLY A 230 21.95 2.88 11.15
C GLY A 230 21.13 3.40 9.97
N SER A 231 21.12 2.66 8.87
CA SER A 231 20.27 2.96 7.69
C SER A 231 18.86 2.46 7.94
N VAL A 232 17.86 3.33 7.81
CA VAL A 232 16.44 3.00 7.97
C VAL A 232 15.68 3.48 6.75
N TYR A 233 14.70 2.70 6.31
CA TYR A 233 13.73 3.09 5.29
C TYR A 233 12.34 3.12 5.89
N VAL A 234 11.64 4.22 5.71
CA VAL A 234 10.27 4.43 6.17
C VAL A 234 9.34 4.46 4.97
N TYR A 235 8.34 3.59 5.00
CA TYR A 235 7.30 3.48 4.01
C TYR A 235 5.97 3.84 4.68
N LEU A 236 5.32 4.89 4.18
CA LEU A 236 4.05 5.38 4.69
C LEU A 236 2.99 5.26 3.59
N ALA A 237 1.89 4.59 3.88
CA ALA A 237 0.77 4.46 2.95
C ALA A 237 -0.55 4.68 3.69
N GLY A 238 -1.43 5.50 3.10
CA GLY A 238 -2.66 5.88 3.78
C GLY A 238 -3.20 7.24 3.37
N TYR A 239 -4.09 7.78 4.21
CA TYR A 239 -4.66 9.10 4.02
C TYR A 239 -3.65 10.21 4.33
N ARG A 240 -3.68 11.29 3.54
CA ARG A 240 -2.80 12.46 3.75
C ARG A 240 -2.98 13.08 5.14
N ASP A 241 -4.20 13.14 5.64
CA ASP A 241 -4.46 13.70 6.97
C ASP A 241 -3.83 12.85 8.07
N VAL A 242 -3.73 11.52 7.89
CA VAL A 242 -3.02 10.64 8.82
C VAL A 242 -1.51 10.88 8.76
N ALA A 243 -0.94 11.12 7.57
CA ALA A 243 0.46 11.50 7.43
C ALA A 243 0.78 12.83 8.14
N ARG A 244 -0.12 13.82 8.05
CA ARG A 244 0.00 15.09 8.77
C ARG A 244 -0.10 14.88 10.28
N ALA A 245 -1.08 14.10 10.74
CA ALA A 245 -1.29 13.80 12.14
C ALA A 245 -0.12 12.99 12.75
N LEU A 246 0.54 12.14 11.96
CA LEU A 246 1.79 11.47 12.34
C LEU A 246 2.87 12.49 12.65
N ASP A 247 3.11 13.44 11.73
CA ASP A 247 4.12 14.48 11.91
C ASP A 247 3.85 15.34 13.16
N GLU A 248 2.60 15.78 13.33
CA GLU A 248 2.17 16.55 14.50
C GLU A 248 2.37 15.78 15.81
N SER A 249 2.02 14.49 15.80
CA SER A 249 2.10 13.64 16.99
C SER A 249 3.55 13.33 17.38
N MET A 250 4.43 13.06 16.40
CA MET A 250 5.85 12.87 16.64
C MET A 250 6.53 14.15 17.14
N ALA A 251 6.23 15.30 16.53
CA ALA A 251 6.73 16.60 16.98
C ALA A 251 6.33 16.89 18.43
N LYS A 252 5.07 16.59 18.79
CA LYS A 252 4.55 16.74 20.16
C LYS A 252 5.20 15.75 21.14
N TYR A 253 5.33 14.48 20.75
CA TYR A 253 5.93 13.43 21.59
C TYR A 253 7.38 13.77 21.96
N LEU A 254 8.19 14.20 20.98
CA LEU A 254 9.59 14.58 21.19
C LEU A 254 9.76 15.90 21.95
N ARG A 255 8.69 16.69 22.10
CA ARG A 255 8.69 18.07 22.64
C ARG A 255 9.68 19.00 21.93
N LEU A 256 10.10 18.63 20.72
CA LEU A 256 11.11 19.29 19.91
C LEU A 256 10.71 19.15 18.45
N PRO A 257 9.85 20.04 17.93
CA PRO A 257 9.36 19.95 16.56
C PRO A 257 10.50 19.91 15.55
N GLU A 258 11.49 20.78 15.67
CA GLU A 258 12.64 20.86 14.75
C GLU A 258 13.36 19.51 14.62
N ARG A 259 13.54 18.79 15.72
CA ARG A 259 14.23 17.49 15.73
C ARG A 259 13.49 16.43 14.90
N TRP A 260 12.15 16.44 14.92
CA TRP A 260 11.35 15.57 14.06
C TRP A 260 11.51 15.96 12.59
N HIS A 261 11.35 17.24 12.28
CA HIS A 261 11.41 17.74 10.91
C HIS A 261 12.79 17.50 10.28
N ASP A 262 13.88 17.71 11.02
CA ASP A 262 15.25 17.46 10.55
C ASP A 262 15.48 15.96 10.26
N ALA A 263 15.01 15.08 11.14
CA ALA A 263 15.14 13.64 10.95
C ALA A 263 14.37 13.16 9.72
N LYS A 264 13.12 13.62 9.54
CA LYS A 264 12.31 13.30 8.37
C LYS A 264 12.91 13.88 7.09
N ALA A 265 13.32 15.16 7.11
CA ALA A 265 13.94 15.83 5.97
C ALA A 265 15.20 15.11 5.50
N LYS A 266 16.03 14.63 6.44
CA LYS A 266 17.20 13.81 6.11
C LYS A 266 16.82 12.51 5.40
N LEU A 267 15.79 11.79 5.88
CA LEU A 267 15.32 10.57 5.23
C LEU A 267 14.74 10.85 3.84
N VAL A 268 14.01 11.95 3.66
CA VAL A 268 13.51 12.39 2.34
C VAL A 268 14.67 12.68 1.40
N GLN A 269 15.69 13.41 1.87
CA GLN A 269 16.89 13.73 1.08
C GLN A 269 17.66 12.47 0.67
N ASP A 270 17.79 11.50 1.57
CA ASP A 270 18.47 10.23 1.32
C ASP A 270 17.61 9.26 0.48
N GLY A 271 16.35 9.62 0.16
CA GLY A 271 15.40 8.77 -0.55
C GLY A 271 14.81 7.64 0.30
N HIS A 272 15.03 7.67 1.60
CA HIS A 272 14.64 6.65 2.56
C HIS A 272 13.27 6.89 3.21
N TRP A 273 12.63 8.02 2.93
CA TRP A 273 11.23 8.27 3.28
C TRP A 273 10.37 8.22 2.03
N LEU A 274 9.53 7.20 1.93
CA LEU A 274 8.69 6.96 0.77
C LEU A 274 7.22 6.98 1.19
N GLU A 275 6.42 7.74 0.45
CA GLU A 275 5.01 7.94 0.75
C GLU A 275 4.12 7.50 -0.41
N TYR A 276 3.02 6.83 -0.09
CA TYR A 276 1.93 6.54 -0.99
C TYR A 276 0.62 7.03 -0.37
N LEU A 277 0.38 8.33 -0.55
CA LEU A 277 -0.76 9.02 0.05
C LEU A 277 -1.90 9.20 -0.95
N TYR A 278 -3.11 9.10 -0.42
CA TYR A 278 -4.35 9.43 -1.10
C TYR A 278 -5.17 10.40 -0.25
N ASP A 279 -6.02 11.17 -0.93
CA ASP A 279 -7.00 12.08 -0.33
C ASP A 279 -8.34 11.36 -0.16
#